data_AF-A0A838U4F5-F1
#
_entry.id   AF-A0A838U4F5-F1
#
_cell.length_a   1.000
_cell.length_b   1.000
_cell.length_c   1.000
_cell.angle_alpha   90.00
_cell.angle_beta   90.00
_cell.angle_gamma   90.00
#
_symmetry.space_group_name_H-M   'P 1'
#
loop_
_entity.id
_entity.type
_entity.pdbx_description
1 polymer ?
#
loop_
_entity_poly.entity_id
_entity_poly.type
_entity_poly.pdbx_seq_one_letter_code
_entity_poly.pdbx_strand_id
1 'polypeptide(L)'
;MTNLEKKNLAVFREAARYEWLETNGIGGYAMSTVAGANTRRYHGLLNAATRPPLGRVVLLAKFEESVTIDGLRFELSTNQYRGTIHPNGYRHITRFSLDPFPIWTFEIGTVVIEKRIFMVHGENSTVCKWRVVEGDAGEISLTLRPLAAFRDHHHINASPPEGRYDVAFEDGSVSIHRSDLHLNLFHTAIEVNEVGRWYHDLEYALEMERGFDFVEDLFSPCSLSF
;
A
#
# COMPACT_ATOMS: atom_id res chain seq x y z
N MET A 1 -6.45 13.89 -18.22
CA MET A 1 -6.84 12.57 -17.70
C MET A 1 -5.80 11.55 -18.08
N THR A 2 -4.94 11.15 -17.14
CA THR A 2 -3.98 10.05 -17.35
C THR A 2 -4.73 8.74 -17.17
N ASN A 3 -5.05 8.07 -18.28
CA ASN A 3 -5.63 6.72 -18.30
C ASN A 3 -4.59 5.76 -18.89
N LEU A 4 -4.31 4.66 -18.18
CA LEU A 4 -3.43 3.60 -18.64
C LEU A 4 -4.23 2.32 -18.79
N GLU A 5 -3.97 1.58 -19.88
CA GLU A 5 -4.68 0.34 -20.22
C GLU A 5 -3.74 -0.85 -20.10
N LYS A 6 -4.29 -2.07 -20.08
CA LYS A 6 -3.58 -3.35 -19.86
C LYS A 6 -2.26 -3.49 -20.62
N LYS A 7 -2.21 -3.06 -21.90
CA LYS A 7 -1.01 -3.10 -22.73
C LYS A 7 0.19 -2.34 -22.12
N ASN A 8 -0.08 -1.28 -21.35
CA ASN A 8 0.91 -0.46 -20.68
C ASN A 8 1.31 -1.03 -19.31
N LEU A 9 0.51 -1.94 -18.75
CA LEU A 9 0.59 -2.39 -17.36
C LEU A 9 0.99 -3.87 -17.20
N ALA A 10 0.94 -4.66 -18.28
CA ALA A 10 1.23 -6.10 -18.26
C ALA A 10 2.69 -6.46 -17.94
N VAL A 11 3.62 -5.50 -18.10
CA VAL A 11 5.05 -5.70 -17.81
C VAL A 11 5.44 -4.85 -16.61
N PHE A 12 5.99 -5.49 -15.57
CA PHE A 12 6.33 -4.83 -14.31
C PHE A 12 7.13 -3.54 -14.50
N ARG A 13 8.21 -3.58 -15.28
CA ARG A 13 9.08 -2.41 -15.50
C ARG A 13 8.35 -1.24 -16.14
N GLU A 14 7.41 -1.48 -17.04
CA GLU A 14 6.62 -0.39 -17.64
C GLU A 14 5.58 0.15 -16.66
N ALA A 15 4.86 -0.72 -15.97
CA ALA A 15 3.88 -0.33 -14.95
C ALA A 15 4.52 0.47 -13.80
N ALA A 16 5.74 0.07 -13.38
CA ALA A 16 6.46 0.68 -12.28
C ALA A 16 7.07 2.06 -12.63
N ARG A 17 7.14 2.42 -13.91
CA ARG A 17 7.60 3.76 -14.35
C ARG A 17 6.56 4.85 -14.19
N TYR A 18 5.29 4.48 -14.12
CA TYR A 18 4.21 5.41 -13.87
C TYR A 18 4.03 5.58 -12.37
N GLU A 19 4.11 6.81 -11.90
CA GLU A 19 3.87 7.17 -10.49
C GLU A 19 2.59 7.98 -10.37
N TRP A 20 1.94 7.87 -9.22
CA TRP A 20 0.78 8.69 -8.85
C TRP A 20 1.07 9.43 -7.53
N LEU A 21 0.38 10.55 -7.33
CA LEU A 21 0.53 11.40 -6.16
C LEU A 21 -0.84 11.99 -5.80
N GLU A 22 -1.28 11.74 -4.57
CA GLU A 22 -2.44 12.38 -3.97
C GLU A 22 -1.99 13.20 -2.76
N THR A 23 -2.48 14.43 -2.63
CA THR A 23 -2.06 15.35 -1.57
C THR A 23 -3.24 15.77 -0.71
N ASN A 24 -3.00 16.03 0.57
CA ASN A 24 -4.03 16.50 1.49
C ASN A 24 -4.08 18.03 1.65
N GLY A 25 -3.27 18.79 0.90
CA GLY A 25 -3.25 20.25 0.97
C GLY A 25 -2.51 20.86 2.18
N ILE A 26 -2.01 20.04 3.11
CA ILE A 26 -1.21 20.50 4.28
C ILE A 26 0.25 20.03 4.23
N GLY A 27 0.68 19.50 3.08
CA GLY A 27 2.03 18.99 2.83
C GLY A 27 2.20 17.48 3.08
N GLY A 28 1.14 16.78 3.48
CA GLY A 28 1.08 15.32 3.50
C GLY A 28 0.60 14.75 2.16
N TYR A 29 0.98 13.50 1.88
CA TYR A 29 0.66 12.87 0.60
C TYR A 29 0.64 11.34 0.64
N ALA A 30 -0.02 10.75 -0.34
CA ALA A 30 0.04 9.34 -0.70
C ALA A 30 0.64 9.21 -2.10
N MET A 31 1.57 8.27 -2.28
CA MET A 31 2.28 8.10 -3.54
C MET A 31 2.80 6.67 -3.66
N SER A 32 2.76 6.13 -4.87
CA SER A 32 3.47 4.91 -5.24
C SER A 32 3.59 4.81 -6.77
N THR A 33 4.03 3.66 -7.27
CA THR A 33 3.91 3.32 -8.69
C THR A 33 2.50 2.81 -9.02
N VAL A 34 2.13 2.82 -10.30
CA VAL A 34 0.89 2.20 -10.79
C VAL A 34 0.94 0.68 -10.63
N ALA A 35 2.12 0.05 -10.66
CA ALA A 35 2.29 -1.37 -10.37
C ALA A 35 1.99 -1.75 -8.91
N GLY A 36 1.93 -0.77 -8.00
CA GLY A 36 1.71 -0.98 -6.56
C GLY A 36 2.97 -1.37 -5.78
N ALA A 37 4.13 -1.45 -6.44
CA ALA A 37 5.42 -1.62 -5.79
C ALA A 37 6.02 -0.25 -5.45
N ASN A 38 6.47 -0.08 -4.20
CA ASN A 38 7.24 1.09 -3.82
C ASN A 38 8.65 0.95 -4.40
N THR A 39 9.14 1.99 -5.08
CA THR A 39 10.46 1.99 -5.74
C THR A 39 11.40 3.06 -5.20
N ARG A 40 10.91 3.93 -4.31
CA ARG A 40 11.71 4.96 -3.62
C ARG A 40 11.24 5.24 -2.20
N ARG A 41 12.11 5.82 -1.37
CA ARG A 41 11.85 6.08 0.06
C ARG A 41 10.62 6.95 0.33
N TYR A 42 10.23 7.77 -0.64
CA TYR A 42 9.09 8.69 -0.57
C TYR A 42 7.75 8.02 -0.90
N HIS A 43 7.74 6.77 -1.36
CA HIS A 43 6.50 6.05 -1.59
C HIS A 43 5.90 5.59 -0.27
N GLY A 44 4.58 5.73 -0.17
CA GLY A 44 3.81 5.43 1.03
C GLY A 44 2.34 5.77 0.82
N LEU A 45 1.43 5.00 1.43
CA LEU A 45 0.01 5.34 1.49
C LEU A 45 -0.28 6.49 2.45
N LEU A 46 0.57 6.71 3.46
CA LEU A 46 0.45 7.87 4.34
C LEU A 46 1.82 8.45 4.68
N ASN A 47 2.21 9.49 3.95
CA ASN A 47 3.31 10.39 4.31
C ASN A 47 2.71 11.58 5.07
N ALA A 48 2.70 11.50 6.39
CA ALA A 48 2.09 12.51 7.24
C ALA A 48 3.04 13.71 7.42
N ALA A 49 2.52 14.92 7.21
CA ALA A 49 3.27 16.13 7.54
C ALA A 49 3.15 16.40 9.04
N THR A 50 4.28 16.42 9.75
CA THR A 50 4.32 16.59 11.21
C THR A 50 4.68 18.00 11.63
N ARG A 51 5.47 18.74 10.84
CA ARG A 51 5.81 20.16 11.07
C ARG A 51 5.87 21.00 9.77
N PRO A 52 4.78 21.13 9.00
CA PRO A 52 4.79 21.77 7.69
C PRO A 52 5.59 23.11 7.65
N PRO A 53 6.47 23.35 6.66
CA PRO A 53 6.78 22.52 5.48
C PRO A 53 7.86 21.45 5.70
N LEU A 54 8.45 21.36 6.90
CA LEU A 54 9.56 20.49 7.26
C LEU A 54 9.07 19.25 8.02
N GLY A 55 9.75 18.12 7.93
CA GLY A 55 9.35 16.91 8.67
C GLY A 55 8.11 16.22 8.08
N ARG A 56 8.36 15.09 7.44
CA ARG A 56 7.32 14.13 7.06
C ARG A 56 7.74 12.75 7.48
N VAL A 57 6.78 11.99 7.94
CA VAL A 57 6.98 10.60 8.35
C VAL A 57 6.14 9.71 7.48
N VAL A 58 6.74 8.63 6.98
CA VAL A 58 6.01 7.54 6.33
C VAL A 58 5.45 6.68 7.44
N LEU A 59 4.14 6.74 7.68
CA LEU A 59 3.47 5.93 8.70
C LEU A 59 3.08 4.57 8.12
N LEU A 60 2.46 4.58 6.94
CA LEU A 60 2.00 3.38 6.24
C LEU A 60 2.62 3.33 4.84
N ALA A 61 3.41 2.29 4.57
CA ALA A 61 4.03 2.10 3.26
C ALA A 61 2.99 1.67 2.22
N LYS A 62 2.26 0.58 2.50
CA LYS A 62 1.21 0.01 1.65
C LYS A 62 0.45 -1.08 2.40
N PHE A 63 -0.49 -1.72 1.71
CA PHE A 63 -1.06 -2.99 2.15
C PHE A 63 -0.46 -4.15 1.34
N GLU A 64 -0.30 -5.30 1.99
CA GLU A 64 -0.27 -6.59 1.29
C GLU A 64 -1.71 -7.10 1.17
N GLU A 65 -2.11 -7.37 -0.07
CA GLU A 65 -3.50 -7.48 -0.48
C GLU A 65 -3.69 -8.80 -1.23
N SER A 66 -4.70 -9.57 -0.82
CA SER A 66 -5.14 -10.76 -1.54
C SER A 66 -6.65 -10.83 -1.56
N VAL A 67 -7.22 -11.30 -2.67
CA VAL A 67 -8.64 -11.66 -2.75
C VAL A 67 -8.76 -13.17 -2.84
N THR A 68 -9.74 -13.75 -2.17
CA THR A 68 -10.13 -15.15 -2.36
C THR A 68 -11.47 -15.18 -3.06
N ILE A 69 -11.57 -15.90 -4.18
CA ILE A 69 -12.79 -16.06 -4.98
C ILE A 69 -13.06 -17.55 -5.09
N ASP A 70 -14.20 -18.00 -4.56
CA ASP A 70 -14.62 -19.41 -4.54
C ASP A 70 -13.50 -20.36 -4.05
N GLY A 71 -12.81 -19.95 -2.98
CA GLY A 71 -11.70 -20.69 -2.35
C GLY A 71 -10.34 -20.55 -3.04
N LEU A 72 -10.24 -19.87 -4.19
CA LEU A 72 -8.98 -19.61 -4.88
C LEU A 72 -8.43 -18.23 -4.50
N ARG A 73 -7.20 -18.20 -3.99
CA ARG A 73 -6.53 -16.97 -3.56
C ARG A 73 -5.69 -16.34 -4.68
N PHE A 74 -5.87 -15.04 -4.87
CA PHE A 74 -5.14 -14.21 -5.82
C PHE A 74 -4.49 -13.03 -5.09
N GLU A 75 -3.19 -12.84 -5.28
CA GLU A 75 -2.46 -11.73 -4.71
C GLU A 75 -2.62 -10.47 -5.58
N LEU A 76 -3.01 -9.36 -4.97
CA LEU A 76 -3.20 -8.06 -5.62
C LEU A 76 -2.02 -7.11 -5.43
N SER A 77 -1.23 -7.32 -4.38
CA SER A 77 -0.03 -6.52 -4.13
C SER A 77 1.13 -6.88 -5.05
N THR A 78 2.03 -5.91 -5.22
CA THR A 78 3.31 -6.11 -5.90
C THR A 78 4.43 -5.59 -5.03
N ASN A 79 5.50 -6.36 -4.83
CA ASN A 79 6.76 -5.87 -4.26
C ASN A 79 7.92 -6.32 -5.12
N GLN A 80 9.01 -5.56 -5.03
CA GLN A 80 10.30 -5.97 -5.56
C GLN A 80 11.16 -6.46 -4.40
N TYR A 81 11.78 -7.61 -4.60
CA TYR A 81 12.82 -8.18 -3.76
C TYR A 81 14.05 -8.44 -4.63
N ARG A 82 15.16 -8.80 -4.00
CA ARG A 82 16.38 -9.14 -4.71
C ARG A 82 16.15 -10.23 -5.76
N GLY A 83 16.22 -9.84 -7.02
CA GLY A 83 16.09 -10.73 -8.18
C GLY A 83 14.69 -11.25 -8.45
N THR A 84 13.64 -10.78 -7.75
CA THR A 84 12.28 -11.25 -8.00
C THR A 84 11.21 -10.19 -7.70
N ILE A 85 10.08 -10.30 -8.39
CA ILE A 85 8.86 -9.55 -8.09
C ILE A 85 7.89 -10.51 -7.43
N HIS A 86 7.51 -10.21 -6.19
CA HIS A 86 6.56 -11.03 -5.44
C HIS A 86 5.80 -10.18 -4.41
N PRO A 87 4.48 -10.35 -4.26
CA PRO A 87 3.59 -10.98 -5.24
C PRO A 87 3.59 -10.24 -6.59
N ASN A 88 2.89 -10.78 -7.59
CA ASN A 88 2.85 -10.25 -8.96
C ASN A 88 1.50 -9.60 -9.29
N GLY A 89 0.88 -8.93 -8.32
CA GLY A 89 -0.48 -8.39 -8.45
C GLY A 89 -0.68 -7.40 -9.60
N TYR A 90 0.40 -6.73 -10.04
CA TYR A 90 0.38 -5.86 -11.22
C TYR A 90 -0.15 -6.55 -12.48
N ARG A 91 -0.01 -7.89 -12.59
CA ARG A 91 -0.50 -8.67 -13.73
C ARG A 91 -2.02 -8.70 -13.84
N HIS A 92 -2.71 -8.45 -12.74
CA HIS A 92 -4.17 -8.38 -12.70
C HIS A 92 -4.70 -6.99 -13.05
N ILE A 93 -3.85 -5.96 -13.07
CA ILE A 93 -4.27 -4.58 -13.38
C ILE A 93 -4.57 -4.48 -14.88
N THR A 94 -5.82 -4.20 -15.23
CA THR A 94 -6.22 -3.96 -16.62
C THR A 94 -6.42 -2.50 -16.94
N ARG A 95 -6.67 -1.66 -15.93
CA ARG A 95 -6.78 -0.22 -16.10
C ARG A 95 -6.32 0.55 -14.87
N PHE A 96 -5.77 1.75 -15.13
CA PHE A 96 -5.51 2.77 -14.11
C PHE A 96 -6.03 4.13 -14.59
N SER A 97 -6.73 4.86 -13.72
CA SER A 97 -7.12 6.27 -13.91
C SER A 97 -6.61 7.10 -12.74
N LEU A 98 -6.06 8.29 -13.01
CA LEU A 98 -5.68 9.25 -11.98
C LEU A 98 -6.81 10.23 -11.61
N ASP A 99 -7.81 10.40 -12.46
CA ASP A 99 -8.86 11.40 -12.29
C ASP A 99 -10.20 10.71 -11.97
N PRO A 100 -10.94 11.13 -10.92
CA PRO A 100 -10.66 12.24 -10.00
C PRO A 100 -9.63 11.94 -8.88
N PHE A 101 -9.26 10.67 -8.72
CA PHE A 101 -8.21 10.17 -7.83
C PHE A 101 -7.74 8.80 -8.38
N PRO A 102 -6.62 8.24 -7.89
CA PRO A 102 -6.11 6.94 -8.28
C PRO A 102 -7.16 5.82 -8.15
N ILE A 103 -7.48 5.21 -9.29
CA ILE A 103 -8.34 4.03 -9.39
C ILE A 103 -7.60 2.97 -10.18
N TRP A 104 -7.55 1.75 -9.63
CA TRP A 104 -7.09 0.55 -10.30
C TRP A 104 -8.28 -0.35 -10.57
N THR A 105 -8.33 -0.92 -11.77
CA THR A 105 -9.26 -1.99 -12.12
C THR A 105 -8.46 -3.28 -12.26
N PHE A 106 -8.88 -4.30 -11.51
CA PHE A 106 -8.30 -5.65 -11.54
C PHE A 106 -9.30 -6.62 -12.16
N GLU A 107 -8.85 -7.43 -13.12
CA GLU A 107 -9.62 -8.56 -13.65
C GLU A 107 -9.04 -9.88 -13.12
N ILE A 108 -9.87 -10.63 -12.41
CA ILE A 108 -9.47 -11.87 -11.72
C ILE A 108 -10.54 -12.92 -11.96
N GLY A 109 -10.25 -13.88 -12.84
CA GLY A 109 -11.26 -14.85 -13.27
C GLY A 109 -12.44 -14.12 -13.92
N THR A 110 -13.62 -14.25 -13.32
CA THR A 110 -14.88 -13.63 -13.77
C THR A 110 -15.24 -12.34 -13.02
N VAL A 111 -14.41 -11.92 -12.06
CA VAL A 111 -14.68 -10.77 -11.18
C VAL A 111 -13.81 -9.59 -11.56
N VAL A 112 -14.42 -8.40 -11.55
CA VAL A 112 -13.74 -7.12 -11.71
C VAL A 112 -13.78 -6.36 -10.39
N ILE A 113 -12.60 -6.00 -9.88
CA ILE A 113 -12.44 -5.29 -8.61
C ILE A 113 -11.85 -3.92 -8.89
N GLU A 114 -12.46 -2.87 -8.36
CA GLU A 114 -11.87 -1.54 -8.28
C GLU A 114 -11.20 -1.32 -6.92
N LYS A 115 -9.98 -0.81 -6.93
CA LYS A 115 -9.33 -0.19 -5.78
C LYS A 115 -9.23 1.31 -6.02
N ARG A 116 -9.54 2.10 -4.99
CA ARG A 116 -9.56 3.55 -5.03
C ARG A 116 -8.81 4.13 -3.84
N ILE A 117 -7.95 5.10 -4.08
CA ILE A 117 -7.19 5.78 -3.03
C ILE A 117 -7.37 7.29 -3.18
N PHE A 118 -7.67 7.98 -2.09
CA PHE A 118 -7.65 9.44 -2.02
C PHE A 118 -7.27 9.91 -0.62
N MET A 119 -6.88 11.17 -0.48
CA MET A 119 -6.62 11.79 0.82
C MET A 119 -7.71 12.78 1.20
N VAL A 120 -8.01 12.88 2.49
CA VAL A 120 -8.91 13.89 3.03
C VAL A 120 -8.20 15.24 3.05
N HIS A 121 -8.82 16.26 2.46
CA HIS A 121 -8.24 17.61 2.46
C HIS A 121 -8.15 18.17 3.88
N GLY A 122 -6.98 18.71 4.25
CA GLY A 122 -6.73 19.26 5.59
C GLY A 122 -6.30 18.25 6.64
N GLU A 123 -6.21 16.96 6.31
CA GLU A 123 -5.94 15.89 7.28
C GLU A 123 -4.88 14.90 6.82
N ASN A 124 -4.08 14.37 7.75
CA ASN A 124 -3.17 13.24 7.48
C ASN A 124 -3.94 11.91 7.45
N SER A 125 -4.92 11.82 6.54
CA SER A 125 -5.85 10.70 6.41
C SER A 125 -5.91 10.23 4.96
N THR A 126 -5.63 8.94 4.73
CA THR A 126 -5.78 8.29 3.43
C THR A 126 -6.92 7.29 3.48
N VAL A 127 -7.86 7.41 2.54
CA VAL A 127 -8.97 6.46 2.38
C VAL A 127 -8.64 5.50 1.26
N CYS A 128 -8.67 4.21 1.58
CA CYS A 128 -8.53 3.12 0.61
C CYS A 128 -9.85 2.36 0.54
N LYS A 129 -10.41 2.20 -0.66
CA LYS A 129 -11.69 1.51 -0.88
C LYS A 129 -11.55 0.46 -1.97
N TRP A 130 -12.06 -0.73 -1.70
CA TRP A 130 -12.19 -1.80 -2.66
C TRP A 130 -13.66 -2.04 -2.97
N ARG A 131 -13.98 -2.42 -4.20
CA ARG A 131 -15.34 -2.71 -4.63
C ARG A 131 -15.33 -3.74 -5.76
N VAL A 132 -16.17 -4.76 -5.66
CA VAL A 132 -16.53 -5.58 -6.83
C VAL A 132 -17.49 -4.76 -7.70
N VAL A 133 -17.10 -4.52 -8.96
CA VAL A 133 -17.89 -3.70 -9.90
C VAL A 133 -18.57 -4.53 -10.98
N GLU A 134 -18.01 -5.70 -11.31
CA GLU A 134 -18.60 -6.67 -12.23
C GLU A 134 -18.24 -8.10 -11.80
N GLY A 135 -19.01 -9.06 -12.29
CA GLY A 135 -18.85 -10.49 -12.00
C GLY A 135 -19.85 -11.01 -10.98
N ASP A 136 -20.11 -12.31 -11.06
CA ASP A 136 -20.90 -13.07 -10.11
C ASP A 136 -19.97 -14.18 -9.59
N ALA A 137 -19.70 -14.16 -8.30
CA ALA A 137 -18.95 -15.20 -7.60
C ALA A 137 -19.69 -15.49 -6.30
N GLY A 138 -19.67 -16.76 -5.88
CA GLY A 138 -20.44 -17.19 -4.71
C GLY A 138 -19.88 -16.59 -3.43
N GLU A 139 -18.58 -16.79 -3.21
CA GLU A 139 -17.87 -16.26 -2.04
C GLU A 139 -16.64 -15.47 -2.47
N ILE A 140 -16.59 -14.19 -2.08
CA ILE A 140 -15.45 -13.31 -2.30
C ILE A 140 -15.05 -12.71 -0.95
N SER A 141 -13.77 -12.82 -0.59
CA SER A 141 -13.21 -12.16 0.58
C SER A 141 -11.93 -11.40 0.25
N LEU A 142 -11.72 -10.28 0.92
CA LEU A 142 -10.50 -9.48 0.80
C LEU A 142 -9.69 -9.60 2.10
N THR A 143 -8.40 -9.89 1.99
CA THR A 143 -7.47 -9.82 3.12
C THR A 143 -6.46 -8.71 2.91
N LEU A 144 -6.34 -7.82 3.89
CA LEU A 144 -5.38 -6.73 3.92
C LEU A 144 -4.39 -6.91 5.08
N ARG A 145 -3.12 -6.60 4.84
CA ARG A 145 -2.05 -6.56 5.84
C ARG A 145 -1.34 -5.22 5.78
N PRO A 146 -1.53 -4.32 6.76
CA PRO A 146 -0.88 -3.01 6.74
C PRO A 146 0.62 -3.14 6.93
N LEU A 147 1.42 -2.56 6.04
CA LEU A 147 2.88 -2.50 6.19
C LEU A 147 3.29 -1.18 6.84
N ALA A 148 3.45 -1.21 8.16
CA ALA A 148 3.82 -0.07 8.99
C ALA A 148 5.29 0.30 8.82
N ALA A 149 5.55 1.55 8.42
CA ALA A 149 6.91 2.05 8.17
C ALA A 149 7.45 2.86 9.35
N PHE A 150 6.69 3.82 9.88
CA PHE A 150 7.07 4.67 11.02
C PHE A 150 8.50 5.23 10.93
N ARG A 151 8.83 5.89 9.83
CA ARG A 151 10.17 6.45 9.58
C ARG A 151 10.12 7.85 9.00
N ASP A 152 11.21 8.59 9.16
CA ASP A 152 11.40 9.84 8.42
C ASP A 152 11.45 9.55 6.91
N HIS A 153 10.77 10.36 6.11
CA HIS A 153 10.69 10.16 4.66
C HIS A 153 12.03 10.31 3.93
N HIS A 154 13.06 10.93 4.53
CA HIS A 154 14.43 10.99 4.01
C HIS A 154 15.25 9.75 4.35
N HIS A 155 14.77 8.86 5.20
CA HIS A 155 15.46 7.63 5.61
C HIS A 155 14.68 6.39 5.17
N ILE A 156 15.32 5.24 5.17
CA ILE A 156 14.66 3.93 5.18
C ILE A 156 14.95 3.28 6.53
N ASN A 157 14.07 2.41 7.03
CA ASN A 157 14.37 1.71 8.28
C ASN A 157 15.61 0.83 8.10
N ALA A 158 16.51 0.84 9.10
CA ALA A 158 17.52 -0.20 9.23
C ALA A 158 16.83 -1.57 9.38
N SER A 159 17.46 -2.64 8.89
CA SER A 159 17.01 -4.01 9.10
C SER A 159 17.82 -4.67 10.23
N PRO A 160 17.18 -5.17 11.31
CA PRO A 160 15.78 -4.93 11.70
C PRO A 160 15.57 -3.51 12.26
N PRO A 161 14.35 -2.95 12.22
CA PRO A 161 14.11 -1.61 12.75
C PRO A 161 14.24 -1.60 14.27
N GLU A 162 14.94 -0.60 14.81
CA GLU A 162 15.04 -0.44 16.25
C GLU A 162 13.69 -0.04 16.88
N GLY A 163 13.41 -0.56 18.08
CA GLY A 163 12.22 -0.20 18.85
C GLY A 163 11.08 -1.20 18.73
N ARG A 164 10.01 -0.94 19.50
CA ARG A 164 8.82 -1.79 19.61
C ARG A 164 7.62 -1.08 19.01
N TYR A 165 6.76 -1.86 18.36
CA TYR A 165 5.41 -1.44 18.00
C TYR A 165 4.45 -1.83 19.12
N ASP A 166 3.74 -0.86 19.67
CA ASP A 166 2.63 -1.09 20.59
C ASP A 166 1.35 -1.00 19.78
N VAL A 167 0.54 -2.06 19.84
CA VAL A 167 -0.65 -2.21 19.01
C VAL A 167 -1.86 -2.41 19.91
N ALA A 168 -2.91 -1.63 19.68
CA ALA A 168 -4.20 -1.76 20.33
C ALA A 168 -5.27 -2.09 19.28
N PHE A 169 -6.13 -3.04 19.62
CA PHE A 169 -7.22 -3.52 18.78
C PHE A 169 -8.55 -3.11 19.42
N GLU A 170 -9.38 -2.43 18.65
CA GLU A 170 -10.72 -2.02 19.04
C GLU A 170 -11.71 -2.39 17.93
N ASP A 171 -13.01 -2.38 18.25
CA ASP A 171 -14.03 -2.63 17.23
C ASP A 171 -13.95 -1.57 16.13
N GLY A 172 -13.72 -2.01 14.89
CA GLY A 172 -13.55 -1.15 13.72
C GLY A 172 -12.24 -0.36 13.65
N SER A 173 -11.25 -0.58 14.54
CA SER A 173 -9.96 0.10 14.42
C SER A 173 -8.74 -0.65 14.99
N VAL A 174 -7.57 -0.38 14.38
CA VAL A 174 -6.26 -0.81 14.88
C VAL A 174 -5.36 0.41 15.06
N SER A 175 -4.89 0.63 16.29
CA SER A 175 -3.99 1.73 16.64
C SER A 175 -2.58 1.20 16.81
N ILE A 176 -1.62 1.79 16.08
CA ILE A 176 -0.21 1.38 16.06
C ILE A 176 0.63 2.55 16.55
N HIS A 177 1.45 2.31 17.56
CA HIS A 177 2.30 3.30 18.20
C HIS A 177 3.76 2.85 18.11
N ARG A 178 4.66 3.78 17.74
CA ARG A 178 6.11 3.59 17.82
C ARG A 178 6.75 4.93 18.16
N SER A 179 7.46 4.98 19.28
CA SER A 179 8.02 6.23 19.82
C SER A 179 6.93 7.29 20.03
N ASP A 180 7.06 8.47 19.41
CA ASP A 180 6.08 9.57 19.47
C ASP A 180 5.07 9.57 18.30
N LEU A 181 5.18 8.59 17.40
CA LEU A 181 4.33 8.47 16.22
C LEU A 181 3.15 7.53 16.47
N HIS A 182 2.02 7.86 15.84
CA HIS A 182 0.77 7.11 15.93
C HIS A 182 0.15 6.92 14.54
N LEU A 183 -0.45 5.76 14.30
CA LEU A 183 -1.24 5.45 13.12
C LEU A 183 -2.52 4.74 13.55
N ASN A 184 -3.67 5.30 13.16
CA ASN A 184 -4.97 4.65 13.37
C ASN A 184 -5.47 4.12 12.03
N LEU A 185 -5.80 2.83 12.00
CA LEU A 185 -6.40 2.15 10.86
C LEU A 185 -7.86 1.88 11.16
N PHE A 186 -8.76 2.72 10.64
CA PHE A 186 -10.20 2.48 10.70
C PHE A 186 -10.62 1.52 9.58
N HIS A 187 -11.42 0.52 9.91
CA HIS A 187 -11.81 -0.52 8.95
C HIS A 187 -13.24 -1.02 9.16
N THR A 188 -13.77 -1.66 8.12
CA THR A 188 -15.04 -2.40 8.15
C THR A 188 -14.82 -3.91 8.06
N ALA A 189 -13.62 -4.39 8.43
CA ALA A 189 -13.29 -5.81 8.43
C ALA A 189 -14.21 -6.58 9.38
N ILE A 190 -14.61 -7.79 8.99
CA ILE A 190 -15.41 -8.70 9.79
C ILE A 190 -14.56 -9.53 10.76
N GLU A 191 -13.26 -9.68 10.46
CA GLU A 191 -12.31 -10.38 11.30
C GLU A 191 -10.97 -9.64 11.31
N VAL A 192 -10.38 -9.55 12.50
CA VAL A 192 -9.03 -9.03 12.73
C VAL A 192 -8.20 -10.14 13.34
N ASN A 193 -7.14 -10.53 12.65
CA ASN A 193 -6.22 -11.55 13.13
C ASN A 193 -4.91 -10.88 13.61
N GLU A 194 -4.67 -10.94 14.92
CA GLU A 194 -3.57 -10.25 15.61
C GLU A 194 -2.22 -10.98 15.49
N VAL A 195 -1.82 -11.32 14.25
CA VAL A 195 -0.54 -11.98 13.98
C VAL A 195 0.45 -10.98 13.40
N GLY A 196 1.41 -10.57 14.23
CA GLY A 196 2.57 -9.78 13.84
C GLY A 196 3.48 -10.52 12.87
N ARG A 197 3.74 -9.95 11.70
CA ARG A 197 4.63 -10.49 10.67
C ARG A 197 5.57 -9.42 10.14
N TRP A 198 6.81 -9.79 9.95
CA TRP A 198 7.79 -8.98 9.24
C TRP A 198 7.84 -9.33 7.76
N TYR A 199 7.90 -8.31 6.92
CA TYR A 199 8.24 -8.41 5.50
C TYR A 199 9.64 -7.87 5.34
N HIS A 200 10.57 -8.75 4.96
CA HIS A 200 11.99 -8.45 4.92
C HIS A 200 12.45 -8.16 3.49
N ASP A 201 13.50 -7.36 3.36
CA ASP A 201 14.26 -7.18 2.13
C ASP A 201 13.49 -6.57 0.94
N LEU A 202 12.50 -5.70 1.19
CA LEU A 202 11.83 -4.98 0.10
C LEU A 202 12.81 -4.01 -0.57
N GLU A 203 12.96 -4.09 -1.89
CA GLU A 203 13.91 -3.28 -2.66
C GLU A 203 13.27 -2.07 -3.35
N TYR A 204 13.87 -0.89 -3.15
CA TYR A 204 13.54 0.37 -3.80
C TYR A 204 14.48 0.63 -4.98
N ALA A 205 14.09 0.11 -6.15
CA ALA A 205 14.91 0.14 -7.37
C ALA A 205 15.45 1.53 -7.74
N LEU A 206 14.65 2.59 -7.60
CA LEU A 206 15.09 3.95 -7.93
C LEU A 206 16.09 4.51 -6.90
N GLU A 207 16.06 4.06 -5.65
CA GLU A 207 17.09 4.42 -4.65
C GLU A 207 18.40 3.70 -4.94
N MET A 208 18.32 2.43 -5.33
CA MET A 208 19.48 1.63 -5.74
C MET A 208 20.19 2.28 -6.93
N GLU A 209 19.45 2.69 -7.96
CA GLU A 209 19.99 3.40 -9.13
C GLU A 209 20.69 4.72 -8.76
N ARG A 210 20.25 5.37 -7.68
CA ARG A 210 20.82 6.62 -7.16
C ARG A 210 21.97 6.40 -6.18
N GLY A 211 22.30 5.16 -5.86
CA GLY A 211 23.37 4.79 -4.93
C GLY A 211 23.06 5.07 -3.46
N PHE A 212 21.78 5.15 -3.09
CA PHE A 212 21.36 5.28 -1.69
C PHE A 212 20.95 3.92 -1.10
N ASP A 213 20.76 3.87 0.22
CA ASP A 213 20.09 2.75 0.88
C ASP A 213 18.73 2.48 0.20
N PHE A 214 18.49 1.21 -0.10
CA PHE A 214 17.37 0.78 -0.95
C PHE A 214 16.63 -0.45 -0.45
N VAL A 215 17.01 -1.04 0.69
CA VAL A 215 16.38 -2.24 1.25
C VAL A 215 15.66 -1.88 2.54
N GLU A 216 14.37 -2.20 2.63
CA GLU A 216 13.56 -1.90 3.81
C GLU A 216 12.82 -3.14 4.34
N ASP A 217 12.79 -3.27 5.67
CA ASP A 217 11.93 -4.21 6.38
C ASP A 217 10.70 -3.48 6.92
N LEU A 218 9.52 -4.09 6.77
CA LEU A 218 8.25 -3.51 7.19
C LEU A 218 7.48 -4.45 8.12
N PHE A 219 6.87 -3.89 9.16
CA PHE A 219 6.08 -4.65 10.13
C PHE A 219 4.60 -4.63 9.78
N SER A 220 3.96 -5.79 9.81
CA SER A 220 2.51 -5.95 9.72
C SER A 220 1.96 -6.46 11.05
N PRO A 221 1.22 -5.65 11.82
CA PRO A 221 0.72 -6.05 13.13
C PRO A 221 -0.42 -7.05 13.09
N CYS A 222 -1.19 -7.08 12.01
CA CYS A 222 -2.39 -7.91 11.88
C CYS A 222 -2.72 -8.21 10.42
N SER A 223 -3.74 -9.03 10.21
CA SER A 223 -4.50 -9.06 8.95
C SER A 223 -5.97 -8.74 9.19
N LEU A 224 -6.55 -7.99 8.25
CA LEU A 224 -7.96 -7.60 8.22
C LEU A 224 -8.66 -8.40 7.12
N SER A 225 -9.75 -9.11 7.46
CA SER A 225 -10.57 -9.85 6.51
C SER A 225 -11.93 -9.17 6.32
N PHE A 226 -12.35 -9.00 5.07
CA PHE A 226 -13.60 -8.35 4.67
C PHE A 226 -14.44 -9.28 3.81
#